data_AF-K2A690-F1
#
_entry.id   AF-K2A690-F1
#
_cell.length_a   1.000
_cell.length_b   1.000
_cell.length_c   1.000
_cell.angle_alpha   90.00
_cell.angle_beta   90.00
_cell.angle_gamma   90.00
#
_symmetry.space_group_name_H-M   'P 1'
#
loop_
_entity.id
_entity.type
_entity.pdbx_description
1 polymer ?
#
loop_
_entity_poly.entity_id
_entity_poly.type
_entity_poly.pdbx_seq_one_letter_code
_entity_poly.pdbx_strand_id
1 'polypeptide(L)'
;MESHVALAAEKIFSIGPIPITNTIFTTWIVTFILIIFAYMATRKISAVPQGLQNIAEVAVETFQDLVSTIAGDKTKVFLPIVGSFFFFILFGNYLGLLPGIGTVG
;
A
#
# COMPACT_ATOMS: atom_id res chain seq x y z
N MET A 1 27.11 17.23 14.92
CA MET A 1 26.67 15.83 14.86
C MET A 1 25.19 15.87 15.16
N GLU A 2 24.39 16.10 14.12
CA GLU A 2 22.93 16.20 14.26
C GLU A 2 22.44 14.84 14.73
N SER A 3 21.81 14.83 15.90
CA SER A 3 21.13 13.65 16.41
C SER A 3 20.04 13.30 15.41
N HIS A 4 20.30 12.31 14.57
CA HIS A 4 19.27 11.53 13.92
C HIS A 4 18.51 10.80 15.03
N VAL A 5 17.62 11.53 15.71
CA VAL A 5 16.59 10.94 16.55
C VAL A 5 15.74 10.17 15.56
N ALA A 6 16.04 8.88 15.39
CA ALA A 6 15.09 7.94 14.86
C ALA A 6 13.88 8.04 15.79
N LEU A 7 12.87 8.80 15.36
CA LEU A 7 11.62 8.95 16.10
C LEU A 7 11.05 7.55 16.20
N ALA A 8 11.33 6.90 17.34
CA ALA A 8 10.80 5.58 17.63
C ALA A 8 9.28 5.66 17.45
N ALA A 9 8.72 4.70 16.73
CA ALA A 9 7.30 4.70 16.42
C ALA A 9 6.50 4.90 17.71
N GLU A 10 5.82 6.03 17.78
CA GLU A 10 5.18 6.46 19.01
C GLU A 10 4.08 5.47 19.39
N LYS A 11 4.08 5.10 20.67
CA LYS A 11 3.23 4.04 21.20
C LYS A 11 1.87 4.65 21.53
N ILE A 12 0.84 4.24 20.81
CA ILE A 12 -0.53 4.71 21.03
C ILE A 12 -1.12 3.99 22.26
N PHE A 13 -1.02 2.66 22.31
CA PHE A 13 -1.51 1.85 23.42
C PHE A 13 -0.82 0.48 23.44
N SER A 14 -1.14 -0.38 24.41
CA SER A 14 -0.64 -1.76 24.45
C SER A 14 -1.80 -2.73 24.58
N ILE A 15 -1.74 -3.85 23.87
CA ILE A 15 -2.63 -4.99 24.10
C ILE A 15 -1.79 -6.06 24.81
N GLY A 16 -1.91 -6.13 26.15
CA GLY A 16 -1.03 -6.98 26.96
C GLY A 16 0.45 -6.60 26.77
N PRO A 17 1.35 -7.55 26.44
CA PRO A 17 2.77 -7.28 26.24
C PRO A 17 3.11 -6.62 24.89
N ILE A 18 2.15 -6.50 23.96
CA ILE A 18 2.41 -6.01 22.60
C ILE A 18 2.16 -4.50 22.53
N PRO A 19 3.18 -3.66 22.31
CA PRO A 19 2.99 -2.24 22.06
C PRO A 19 2.42 -2.01 20.66
N ILE A 20 1.28 -1.33 20.59
CA ILE A 20 0.69 -0.86 19.33
C ILE A 20 1.24 0.54 19.05
N THR A 21 2.03 0.64 17.98
CA THR A 21 2.65 1.90 17.55
C THR A 21 1.87 2.54 16.41
N ASN A 22 2.11 3.83 16.18
CA ASN A 22 1.61 4.55 15.00
C ASN A 22 1.93 3.84 13.68
N THR A 23 3.09 3.18 13.59
CA THR A 23 3.47 2.39 12.41
C THR A 23 2.56 1.18 12.20
N ILE A 24 2.24 0.44 13.26
CA ILE A 24 1.31 -0.70 13.16
C ILE A 24 -0.07 -0.20 12.74
N PHE A 25 -0.56 0.86 13.37
CA PHE A 25 -1.86 1.45 13.05
C PHE A 25 -1.94 1.92 11.58
N THR A 26 -0.94 2.66 11.12
CA THR A 26 -0.85 3.13 9.72
C THR A 26 -0.77 1.97 8.74
N THR A 27 0.00 0.92 9.06
CA THR A 27 0.09 -0.30 8.25
C THR A 27 -1.28 -0.95 8.04
N TRP A 28 -2.08 -1.06 9.11
CA TRP A 28 -3.44 -1.59 9.00
C TRP A 28 -4.33 -0.71 8.14
N ILE A 29 -4.28 0.62 8.31
CA ILE A 29 -5.05 1.57 7.49
C ILE A 29 -4.73 1.40 6.00
N VAL A 30 -3.44 1.41 5.63
CA VAL A 30 -2.99 1.23 4.24
C VAL A 30 -3.53 -0.09 3.69
N THR A 31 -3.39 -1.17 4.48
CA THR A 31 -3.85 -2.51 4.10
C THR A 31 -5.36 -2.53 3.83
N PHE A 32 -6.16 -1.95 4.72
CA PHE A 32 -7.61 -1.88 4.55
C PHE A 32 -8.01 -1.05 3.32
N ILE A 33 -7.37 0.09 3.10
CA ILE A 33 -7.62 0.94 1.92
C ILE A 33 -7.36 0.15 0.64
N LEU A 34 -6.23 -0.55 0.55
CA LEU A 34 -5.88 -1.35 -0.62
C LEU A 34 -6.86 -2.50 -0.86
N ILE A 35 -7.25 -3.24 0.19
CA ILE A 35 -8.21 -4.33 0.10
C ILE A 35 -9.58 -3.81 -0.36
N ILE A 36 -10.06 -2.72 0.25
CA ILE A 36 -11.36 -2.13 -0.10
C ILE A 36 -11.33 -1.62 -1.55
N PHE A 37 -10.27 -0.92 -1.94
CA PHE A 37 -10.10 -0.45 -3.31
C PHE A 37 -10.11 -1.61 -4.31
N ALA A 38 -9.29 -2.64 -4.08
CA ALA A 38 -9.21 -3.81 -4.96
C ALA A 38 -10.57 -4.53 -5.05
N TYR A 39 -11.26 -4.72 -3.92
CA TYR A 39 -12.59 -5.31 -3.89
C TYR A 39 -13.60 -4.46 -4.67
N MET A 40 -13.63 -3.14 -4.46
CA MET A 40 -14.56 -2.24 -5.16
C MET A 40 -14.29 -2.19 -6.66
N ALA A 41 -13.03 -2.22 -7.08
CA ALA A 41 -12.63 -2.25 -8.48
C ALA A 41 -12.99 -3.58 -9.18
N THR A 42 -12.98 -4.70 -8.45
CA THR A 42 -13.20 -6.05 -9.02
C THR A 42 -14.58 -6.64 -8.77
N ARG A 43 -15.42 -6.02 -7.91
CA ARG A 43 -16.76 -6.55 -7.56
C ARG A 43 -17.71 -6.64 -8.76
N LYS A 44 -17.56 -5.79 -9.77
CA LYS A 44 -18.44 -5.73 -10.96
C LYS A 44 -17.63 -5.52 -12.23
N ILE A 45 -16.90 -6.55 -12.65
CA ILE A 45 -16.10 -6.52 -13.88
C ILE A 45 -17.02 -6.47 -15.10
N SER A 46 -16.80 -5.47 -15.95
CA SER A 46 -17.47 -5.30 -17.23
C SER A 46 -16.45 -5.42 -18.37
N ALA A 47 -16.88 -5.93 -19.53
CA ALA A 47 -15.99 -6.08 -20.69
C ALA A 47 -15.47 -4.74 -21.24
N VAL A 48 -16.26 -3.67 -21.09
CA VAL A 48 -15.81 -2.30 -21.33
C VAL A 48 -15.58 -1.68 -19.95
N PRO A 49 -14.32 -1.44 -19.54
CA PRO A 49 -14.01 -0.97 -18.19
C PRO A 49 -14.51 0.46 -17.98
N GLN A 50 -15.07 0.71 -16.80
CA GLN A 50 -15.57 2.03 -16.40
C GLN A 50 -15.25 2.32 -14.92
N GLY A 51 -15.08 3.60 -14.58
CA GLY A 51 -14.88 4.04 -13.19
C GLY A 51 -13.63 3.43 -12.53
N LEU A 52 -13.80 2.80 -11.37
CA LEU A 52 -12.71 2.23 -10.58
C LEU A 52 -12.01 1.04 -11.27
N GLN A 53 -12.74 0.26 -12.08
CA GLN A 53 -12.16 -0.83 -12.85
C GLN A 53 -11.10 -0.28 -13.83
N ASN A 54 -11.43 0.81 -14.54
CA ASN A 54 -10.50 1.43 -15.50
C ASN A 54 -9.22 1.94 -14.82
N ILE A 55 -9.35 2.54 -13.63
CA ILE A 55 -8.17 3.01 -12.86
C ILE A 55 -7.30 1.82 -12.44
N ALA A 56 -7.91 0.76 -11.92
CA ALA A 56 -7.20 -0.42 -11.47
C ALA A 56 -6.52 -1.17 -12.62
N GLU A 57 -7.20 -1.32 -13.76
CA GLU A 57 -6.65 -1.96 -14.95
C GLU A 57 -5.46 -1.19 -15.50
N VAL A 58 -5.58 0.12 -15.71
CA VAL A 58 -4.44 0.93 -16.19
C VAL A 58 -3.25 0.85 -15.24
N ALA A 59 -3.48 0.89 -13.92
CA ALA A 59 -2.41 0.79 -12.93
C ALA A 59 -1.72 -0.59 -12.97
N VAL A 60 -2.49 -1.68 -13.05
CA VAL A 60 -1.97 -3.04 -13.11
C VAL A 60 -1.29 -3.33 -14.44
N GLU A 61 -1.83 -2.87 -15.56
CA GLU A 61 -1.24 -3.02 -16.89
C GLU A 61 0.10 -2.29 -16.98
N THR A 62 0.15 -1.03 -16.56
CA THR A 62 1.40 -0.25 -16.51
C THR A 62 2.46 -0.96 -15.67
N PHE A 63 2.04 -1.52 -14.53
CA PHE A 63 2.94 -2.24 -13.65
C PHE A 63 3.35 -3.59 -14.21
N GLN A 64 2.46 -4.29 -14.91
CA GLN A 64 2.74 -5.53 -15.61
C GLN A 64 3.76 -5.31 -16.72
N ASP A 65 3.64 -4.25 -17.49
CA ASP A 65 4.60 -3.87 -18.52
C ASP A 65 5.98 -3.64 -17.89
N LEU A 66 6.05 -2.86 -16.81
CA LEU A 66 7.30 -2.64 -16.07
C LEU A 66 7.92 -3.96 -15.58
N VAL A 67 7.15 -4.81 -14.91
CA VAL A 67 7.64 -6.10 -14.41
C VAL A 67 8.06 -7.00 -15.57
N SER A 68 7.38 -6.93 -16.72
CA SER A 68 7.73 -7.73 -17.90
C SER A 68 9.09 -7.39 -18.48
N THR A 69 9.49 -6.12 -18.45
CA THR A 69 10.82 -5.70 -18.89
C THR A 69 11.95 -6.28 -18.03
N ILE A 70 11.66 -6.68 -16.79
CA ILE A 70 12.65 -7.14 -15.81
C ILE A 70 12.60 -8.67 -15.67
N ALA A 71 11.40 -9.23 -15.53
CA ALA A 71 11.17 -10.64 -15.18
C ALA A 71 10.85 -11.53 -16.39
N GLY A 72 10.57 -10.96 -17.56
CA GLY A 72 10.24 -11.70 -18.78
C GLY A 72 9.14 -12.74 -18.56
N ASP A 73 9.43 -14.01 -18.85
CA ASP A 73 8.48 -15.12 -18.70
C ASP A 73 7.98 -15.31 -17.26
N LYS A 74 8.74 -14.86 -16.26
CA LYS A 74 8.38 -14.98 -14.84
C LYS A 74 7.47 -13.85 -14.36
N THR A 75 7.04 -12.93 -15.22
CA THR A 75 6.17 -11.79 -14.88
C THR A 75 4.96 -12.21 -14.07
N LYS A 76 4.24 -13.25 -14.49
CA LYS A 76 3.02 -13.71 -13.77
C LYS A 76 3.29 -14.14 -12.33
N VAL A 77 4.51 -14.59 -12.02
CA VAL A 77 4.92 -15.02 -10.68
C VAL A 77 5.34 -13.81 -9.83
N PHE A 78 6.08 -12.88 -10.42
CA PHE A 78 6.59 -11.71 -9.70
C PHE A 78 5.57 -10.58 -9.56
N LEU A 79 4.68 -10.41 -10.54
CA LEU A 79 3.70 -9.34 -10.58
C LEU A 79 2.90 -9.18 -9.27
N PRO A 80 2.28 -10.23 -8.69
CA PRO A 80 1.50 -10.06 -7.46
C PRO A 80 2.37 -9.68 -6.26
N ILE A 81 3.60 -10.19 -6.17
CA ILE A 81 4.51 -9.92 -5.04
C ILE A 81 5.04 -8.49 -5.12
N VAL A 82 5.64 -8.14 -6.25
CA VAL A 82 6.24 -6.80 -6.45
C VAL A 82 5.13 -5.76 -6.48
N GLY A 83 3.97 -6.06 -7.06
CA GLY A 83 2.81 -5.17 -7.09
C GLY A 83 2.26 -4.89 -5.70
N SER A 84 2.13 -5.92 -4.86
CA SER A 84 1.71 -5.74 -3.47
C SER A 84 2.65 -4.82 -2.70
N PHE A 85 3.96 -5.03 -2.80
CA PHE A 85 4.94 -4.14 -2.17
C PHE A 85 4.88 -2.73 -2.75
N PHE A 86 4.80 -2.60 -4.07
CA PHE A 86 4.76 -1.31 -4.74
C PHE A 86 3.57 -0.48 -4.27
N PHE A 87 2.35 -1.02 -4.36
CA PHE A 87 1.15 -0.30 -3.93
C PHE A 87 1.14 -0.10 -2.42
N PHE A 88 1.53 -1.08 -1.61
CA PHE A 88 1.63 -0.89 -0.15
C PHE A 88 2.57 0.25 0.24
N ILE A 89 3.78 0.27 -0.33
CA ILE A 89 4.78 1.31 -0.05
C ILE A 89 4.31 2.66 -0.58
N LEU A 90 3.74 2.71 -1.79
CA LEU A 90 3.20 3.94 -2.38
C LEU A 90 2.15 4.57 -1.47
N PHE A 91 1.09 3.82 -1.12
CA PHE A 91 0.03 4.35 -0.27
C PHE A 91 0.51 4.61 1.16
N GLY A 92 1.42 3.79 1.70
CA GLY A 92 2.05 4.01 3.00
C GLY A 92 2.83 5.32 3.06
N ASN A 93 3.62 5.62 2.02
CA ASN A 93 4.38 6.86 1.93
C ASN A 93 3.46 8.08 1.78
N TYR A 94 2.42 7.99 0.96
CA TYR A 94 1.46 9.07 0.77
C TYR A 94 0.65 9.35 2.04
N LEU A 95 0.25 8.31 2.78
CA LEU A 95 -0.41 8.48 4.07
C LEU A 95 0.51 9.09 5.13
N GLY A 96 1.81 8.78 5.10
CA GLY A 96 2.81 9.42 5.95
C GLY A 96 2.97 10.94 5.72
N LEU A 97 2.61 11.43 4.52
CA LEU A 97 2.63 12.87 4.21
C LEU A 97 1.37 13.61 4.72
N LEU A 98 0.31 12.90 5.09
CA LEU A 98 -0.91 13.54 5.57
C LEU A 98 -0.73 14.06 7.01
N PRO A 99 -1.13 15.31 7.30
CA PRO A 99 -1.13 15.83 8.66
C PRO A 99 -2.06 14.96 9.53
N GLY A 100 -1.55 14.48 10.67
CA GLY A 100 -2.28 13.59 11.58
C GLY A 100 -1.83 12.12 11.59
N ILE A 101 -0.94 11.67 10.69
CA ILE A 101 -0.41 10.28 10.73
C ILE A 101 0.99 10.23 11.37
N GLY A 102 1.82 11.24 11.11
CA GLY A 102 3.13 11.42 11.76
C GLY A 102 3.14 12.41 12.94
N THR A 103 2.01 13.07 13.20
CA THR A 103 1.87 14.14 14.21
C THR A 103 0.82 13.82 15.27
N VAL A 104 0.19 12.64 15.23
CA VAL A 104 -0.65 12.16 16.33
C VAL A 104 0.29 11.47 17.31
N GLY A 105 0.73 12.28 18.26
CA GLY A 105 1.73 12.06 19.28
C GLY A 105 1.73 13.23 20.23
#